data_AF-A0A0N6ZQL8-F1
#
_entry.id   AF-A0A0N6ZQL8-F1
#
_cell.length_a   1.000
_cell.length_b   1.000
_cell.length_c   1.000
_cell.angle_alpha   90.00
_cell.angle_beta   90.00
_cell.angle_gamma   90.00
#
_symmetry.space_group_name_H-M   'P 1'
#
loop_
_entity.id
_entity.type
_entity.pdbx_description
1 polymer ?
#
loop_
_entity_poly.entity_id
_entity_poly.type
_entity_poly.pdbx_seq_one_letter_code
_entity_poly.pdbx_strand_id
1 'polypeptide(L)'
;MVSAYFSLLEHTLVLLLPFTGFDPSESALKDFIGERWGEKFRKIFTVDRDPSAKNNFDTLYRIAEEYRNTYGHGGFDKNGSTFLFHMEGVGALPAVLSNIRGNSYFSFVPVDADDFSRVKLSFDSIDEWLRKDVAPLAMKWVESGLDVYYDENFRDQASLAMESPEHFDRFIEYCSYLTDQAANMDW
;
A
#
# COMPACT_ATOMS: atom_id res chain seq x y z
N MET A 1 -9.81 -1.78 8.80
CA MET A 1 -8.35 -1.59 8.85
C MET A 1 -7.69 -1.96 7.52
N VAL A 2 -7.67 -3.25 7.14
CA VAL A 2 -6.95 -3.73 5.93
C VAL A 2 -7.29 -2.91 4.68
N SER A 3 -8.56 -2.73 4.34
CA SER A 3 -8.96 -1.95 3.16
C SER A 3 -8.52 -0.48 3.22
N ALA A 4 -8.52 0.11 4.41
CA ALA A 4 -8.05 1.49 4.61
C ALA A 4 -6.53 1.59 4.42
N TYR A 5 -5.77 0.61 4.95
CA TYR A 5 -4.33 0.52 4.71
C TYR A 5 -4.01 0.39 3.23
N PHE A 6 -4.69 -0.51 2.49
CA PHE A 6 -4.48 -0.62 1.04
C PHE A 6 -4.88 0.65 0.28
N SER A 7 -5.88 1.39 0.75
CA SER A 7 -6.25 2.68 0.15
C SER A 7 -5.15 3.72 0.37
N LEU A 8 -4.58 3.78 1.59
CA LEU A 8 -3.44 4.63 1.91
C LEU A 8 -2.22 4.23 1.08
N LEU A 9 -1.86 2.94 1.05
CA LEU A 9 -0.75 2.41 0.26
C LEU A 9 -0.90 2.76 -1.22
N GLU A 10 -2.08 2.54 -1.81
CA GLU A 10 -2.34 2.90 -3.21
C GLU A 10 -2.13 4.39 -3.48
N HIS A 11 -2.54 5.24 -2.54
CA HIS A 11 -2.32 6.69 -2.63
C HIS A 11 -0.83 7.05 -2.48
N THR A 12 -0.14 6.50 -1.47
CA THR A 12 1.30 6.68 -1.27
C THR A 12 2.08 6.28 -2.51
N LEU A 13 1.78 5.13 -3.14
CA LEU A 13 2.43 4.69 -4.37
C LEU A 13 2.27 5.74 -5.49
N VAL A 14 1.09 6.33 -5.65
CA VAL A 14 0.90 7.42 -6.61
C VAL A 14 1.81 8.60 -6.28
N LEU A 15 1.82 9.05 -5.03
CA LEU A 15 2.64 10.20 -4.61
C LEU A 15 4.15 9.96 -4.71
N LEU A 16 4.61 8.70 -4.65
CA LEU A 16 6.03 8.35 -4.80
C LEU A 16 6.51 8.38 -6.26
N LEU A 17 5.60 8.22 -7.23
CA LEU A 17 5.94 8.06 -8.64
C LEU A 17 6.88 9.13 -9.24
N PRO A 18 6.70 10.46 -9.02
CA PRO A 18 7.57 11.45 -9.65
C PRO A 18 9.01 11.41 -9.12
N PHE A 19 9.24 10.76 -7.97
CA PHE A 19 10.55 10.58 -7.37
C PHE A 19 11.26 9.29 -7.85
N THR A 20 10.61 8.45 -8.67
CA THR A 20 11.19 7.18 -9.16
C THR A 20 11.61 7.22 -10.63
N GLY A 21 11.87 8.41 -11.17
CA GLY A 21 12.28 8.58 -12.57
C GLY A 21 11.14 8.42 -13.58
N PHE A 22 9.89 8.68 -13.16
CA PHE A 22 8.73 8.65 -14.04
C PHE A 22 8.84 9.67 -15.18
N ASP A 23 8.56 9.20 -16.40
CA ASP A 23 8.43 10.02 -17.59
C ASP A 23 6.97 10.02 -18.10
N PRO A 24 6.25 11.16 -17.96
CA PRO A 24 4.88 11.31 -18.47
C PRO A 24 4.74 11.13 -19.99
N SER A 25 5.82 11.27 -20.76
CA SER A 25 5.82 11.10 -22.21
C SER A 25 5.78 9.62 -22.63
N GLU A 26 6.30 8.73 -21.79
CA GLU A 26 6.33 7.28 -22.01
C GLU A 26 5.13 6.57 -21.38
N SER A 27 4.57 7.13 -20.30
CA SER A 27 3.42 6.55 -19.59
C SER A 27 2.49 7.64 -19.07
N ALA A 28 1.21 7.58 -19.45
CA ALA A 28 0.24 8.55 -18.95
C ALA A 28 -0.01 8.36 -17.45
N LEU A 29 0.08 9.45 -16.67
CA LEU A 29 -0.21 9.44 -15.23
C LEU A 29 -1.60 8.87 -14.92
N LYS A 30 -2.59 9.19 -15.77
CA LYS A 30 -3.96 8.70 -15.63
C LYS A 30 -4.03 7.17 -15.64
N ASP A 31 -3.23 6.53 -16.50
CA ASP A 31 -3.22 5.07 -16.62
C ASP A 31 -2.59 4.47 -15.36
N PHE A 32 -1.48 5.04 -14.88
CA PHE A 32 -0.86 4.63 -13.62
C PHE A 32 -1.82 4.75 -12.43
N ILE A 33 -2.57 5.86 -12.32
CA ILE A 33 -3.57 6.03 -11.24
C ILE A 33 -4.66 4.94 -11.31
N GLY A 34 -5.08 4.56 -12.52
CA GLY A 34 -6.10 3.53 -12.76
C GLY A 34 -5.65 2.10 -12.49
N GLU A 35 -4.34 1.86 -12.32
CA GLU A 35 -3.80 0.51 -12.10
C GLU A 35 -4.12 -0.04 -10.71
N ARG A 36 -4.04 -1.37 -10.60
CA ARG A 36 -4.16 -2.07 -9.31
C ARG A 36 -2.92 -1.79 -8.46
N TRP A 37 -3.09 -1.79 -7.14
CA TRP A 37 -1.99 -1.58 -6.18
C TRP A 37 -0.75 -2.41 -6.48
N GLY A 38 -0.94 -3.67 -6.88
CA GLY A 38 0.17 -4.59 -7.15
C GLY A 38 1.01 -4.18 -8.36
N GLU A 39 0.37 -3.66 -9.41
CA GLU A 39 1.07 -3.18 -10.61
C GLU A 39 1.84 -1.89 -10.29
N LYS A 40 1.21 -0.96 -9.55
CA LYS A 40 1.86 0.26 -9.05
C LYS A 40 3.11 -0.07 -8.24
N PHE A 41 2.99 -1.00 -7.30
CA PHE A 41 4.09 -1.43 -6.44
C PHE A 41 5.25 -2.01 -7.24
N ARG A 42 4.97 -2.85 -8.24
CA ARG A 42 5.99 -3.46 -9.11
C ARG A 42 6.74 -2.42 -9.95
N LYS A 43 6.02 -1.43 -10.46
CA LYS A 43 6.60 -0.33 -11.24
C LYS A 43 7.52 0.56 -10.41
N ILE A 44 7.16 0.83 -9.15
CA ILE A 44 7.92 1.71 -8.27
C ILE A 44 9.18 1.01 -7.72
N PHE A 45 9.06 -0.25 -7.28
CA PHE A 45 10.13 -0.92 -6.52
C PHE A 45 10.89 -2.01 -7.28
N THR A 46 10.61 -2.25 -8.56
CA THR A 46 11.26 -3.30 -9.37
C THR A 46 11.35 -4.65 -8.66
N VAL A 47 10.20 -5.14 -8.18
CA VAL A 47 10.04 -6.33 -7.33
C VAL A 47 10.83 -7.57 -7.80
N ASP A 48 11.02 -7.75 -9.09
CA ASP A 48 11.72 -8.92 -9.63
C ASP A 48 13.24 -8.90 -9.41
N ARG A 49 13.80 -7.76 -8.98
CA ARG A 49 15.24 -7.55 -8.77
C ARG A 49 15.63 -7.29 -7.33
N ASP A 50 14.70 -6.85 -6.48
CA ASP A 50 14.93 -6.61 -5.05
C ASP A 50 14.20 -7.67 -4.18
N PRO A 51 14.94 -8.57 -3.51
CA PRO A 51 14.36 -9.55 -2.60
C PRO A 51 13.54 -8.94 -1.46
N SER A 52 13.93 -7.76 -0.96
CA SER A 52 13.20 -7.07 0.12
C SER A 52 11.85 -6.56 -0.39
N ALA A 53 11.85 -5.86 -1.53
CA ALA A 53 10.61 -5.45 -2.20
C ALA A 53 9.71 -6.65 -2.52
N LYS A 54 10.28 -7.77 -2.96
CA LYS A 54 9.52 -9.00 -3.20
C LYS A 54 8.88 -9.57 -1.94
N ASN A 55 9.63 -9.66 -0.85
CA ASN A 55 9.09 -10.17 0.41
C ASN A 55 7.93 -9.31 0.93
N ASN A 56 8.06 -7.99 0.84
CA ASN A 56 7.01 -7.05 1.21
C ASN A 56 5.79 -7.18 0.27
N PHE A 57 6.01 -7.27 -1.04
CA PHE A 57 4.94 -7.50 -2.01
C PHE A 57 4.17 -8.79 -1.73
N ASP A 58 4.87 -9.91 -1.53
CA ASP A 58 4.24 -11.22 -1.29
C ASP A 58 3.45 -11.22 0.02
N THR A 59 3.97 -10.53 1.05
CA THR A 59 3.28 -10.33 2.34
C THR A 59 1.98 -9.55 2.15
N LEU A 60 2.03 -8.40 1.46
CA LEU A 60 0.85 -7.61 1.12
C LEU A 60 -0.15 -8.41 0.29
N TYR A 61 0.33 -9.15 -0.71
CA TYR A 61 -0.52 -9.94 -1.58
C TYR A 61 -1.29 -11.00 -0.82
N ARG A 62 -0.63 -11.71 0.10
CA ARG A 62 -1.28 -12.67 0.99
C ARG A 62 -2.35 -12.01 1.86
N ILE A 63 -2.03 -10.87 2.49
CA ILE A 63 -3.01 -10.14 3.32
C ILE A 63 -4.19 -9.64 2.48
N ALA A 64 -3.95 -9.20 1.24
CA ALA A 64 -5.00 -8.77 0.33
C ALA A 64 -5.93 -9.93 -0.05
N GLU A 65 -5.38 -11.09 -0.43
CA GLU A 65 -6.20 -12.26 -0.76
C GLU A 65 -6.98 -12.78 0.46
N GLU A 66 -6.32 -12.89 1.62
CA GLU A 66 -6.89 -13.49 2.83
C GLU A 66 -7.94 -12.60 3.48
N TYR A 67 -7.69 -11.28 3.58
CA TYR A 67 -8.57 -10.36 4.29
C TYR A 67 -9.31 -9.41 3.35
N ARG A 68 -8.60 -8.63 2.52
CA ARG A 68 -9.25 -7.58 1.70
C ARG A 68 -10.29 -8.17 0.73
N ASN A 69 -9.91 -9.22 0.01
CA ASN A 69 -10.74 -9.82 -1.02
C ASN A 69 -11.82 -10.72 -0.42
N THR A 70 -11.48 -11.58 0.54
CA THR A 70 -12.46 -12.41 1.27
C THR A 70 -13.60 -11.57 1.83
N TYR A 71 -13.29 -10.50 2.58
CA TYR A 71 -14.34 -9.63 3.14
C TYR A 71 -15.02 -8.76 2.09
N GLY A 72 -14.31 -8.32 1.04
CA GLY A 72 -14.90 -7.63 -0.10
C GLY A 72 -15.91 -8.48 -0.88
N HIS A 73 -15.80 -9.81 -0.81
CA HIS A 73 -16.71 -10.76 -1.45
C HIS A 73 -17.75 -11.38 -0.49
N GLY A 74 -17.86 -10.88 0.74
CA GLY A 74 -18.87 -11.35 1.70
C GLY A 74 -18.42 -12.46 2.65
N GLY A 75 -17.11 -12.61 2.85
CA GLY A 75 -16.52 -13.63 3.73
C GLY A 75 -16.19 -14.94 3.03
N PHE A 76 -16.21 -14.97 1.70
CA PHE A 76 -15.92 -16.14 0.89
C PHE A 76 -14.55 -16.00 0.24
N ASP A 77 -13.66 -16.95 0.51
CA ASP A 77 -12.37 -17.00 -0.16
C ASP A 77 -12.51 -17.65 -1.57
N LYS A 78 -11.58 -17.38 -2.50
CA LYS A 78 -11.64 -17.88 -3.88
C LYS A 78 -11.39 -19.39 -4.03
N ASN A 79 -10.78 -20.02 -3.03
CA ASN A 79 -10.40 -21.44 -2.96
C ASN A 79 -11.34 -22.28 -2.07
N GLY A 80 -12.21 -21.65 -1.28
CA GLY A 80 -13.13 -22.25 -0.35
C GLY A 80 -14.55 -22.23 -0.91
N SER A 81 -14.87 -23.19 -1.77
CA SER A 81 -16.27 -23.52 -2.08
C SER A 81 -17.03 -23.67 -0.76
N THR A 82 -17.97 -22.76 -0.51
CA THR A 82 -18.79 -22.82 0.70
C THR A 82 -19.68 -24.05 0.60
N PHE A 83 -19.48 -25.01 1.49
CA PHE A 83 -20.40 -26.12 1.61
C PHE A 83 -21.48 -25.71 2.61
N LEU A 84 -22.73 -25.83 2.20
CA LEU A 84 -23.87 -25.74 3.11
C LEU A 84 -24.12 -27.15 3.64
N PHE A 85 -23.75 -27.41 4.89
CA PHE A 85 -24.12 -28.66 5.55
C PHE A 85 -25.38 -28.43 6.39
N HIS A 86 -26.35 -29.33 6.29
CA HIS A 86 -27.58 -29.24 7.07
C HIS A 86 -27.39 -29.99 8.38
N MET A 87 -27.55 -29.27 9.49
CA MET A 87 -27.56 -29.86 10.83
C MET A 87 -28.99 -29.87 11.37
N GLU A 88 -29.43 -31.04 11.84
CA GLU A 88 -30.77 -31.22 12.41
C GLU A 88 -30.98 -30.25 13.58
N GLY A 89 -32.11 -29.54 13.58
CA GLY A 89 -32.46 -28.53 14.59
C GLY A 89 -31.80 -27.15 14.43
N VAL A 90 -30.82 -27.00 13.53
CA VAL A 90 -30.12 -25.72 13.29
C VAL A 90 -30.32 -25.20 11.87
N GLY A 91 -30.44 -26.08 10.88
CA GLY A 91 -30.59 -25.73 9.47
C GLY A 91 -29.27 -25.76 8.70
N ALA A 92 -29.21 -25.01 7.59
CA ALA A 92 -28.02 -24.95 6.75
C ALA A 92 -26.93 -24.08 7.37
N LEU A 93 -25.76 -24.67 7.59
CA LEU A 93 -24.59 -24.00 8.13
C LEU A 93 -23.50 -23.87 7.04
N PRO A 94 -22.93 -22.68 6.83
CA PRO A 94 -21.82 -22.51 5.92
C PRO A 94 -20.54 -23.08 6.55
N ALA A 95 -19.85 -23.97 5.81
CA ALA A 95 -18.51 -24.45 6.12
C ALA A 95 -17.53 -24.09 5.01
N VAL A 96 -16.29 -23.80 5.41
CA VAL A 96 -15.15 -23.68 4.52
C VAL A 96 -14.27 -24.92 4.72
N LEU A 97 -13.88 -25.59 3.62
CA LEU A 97 -12.89 -26.65 3.68
C LEU A 97 -11.50 -26.02 3.87
N SER A 98 -11.08 -25.89 5.11
CA SER A 98 -9.72 -25.48 5.43
C SER A 98 -8.76 -26.67 5.31
N ASN A 99 -7.56 -26.41 4.80
CA ASN A 99 -6.53 -27.43 4.53
C ASN A 99 -5.82 -27.87 5.84
N ILE A 100 -6.60 -28.23 6.87
CA ILE A 100 -6.08 -28.45 8.23
C ILE A 100 -5.71 -29.93 8.41
N ARG A 101 -4.40 -30.21 8.48
CA ARG A 101 -3.84 -31.54 8.82
C ARG A 101 -3.82 -31.84 10.34
N GLY A 102 -4.39 -30.99 11.19
CA GLY A 102 -4.21 -31.03 12.65
C GLY A 102 -5.48 -31.15 13.49
N ASN A 103 -6.49 -30.32 13.27
CA ASN A 103 -7.77 -30.29 14.02
C ASN A 103 -8.85 -29.51 13.26
N SER A 104 -10.09 -30.00 13.24
CA SER A 104 -11.25 -29.26 12.72
C SER A 104 -11.79 -28.29 13.77
N TYR A 105 -11.55 -27.00 13.60
CA TYR A 105 -12.14 -25.95 14.43
C TYR A 105 -13.35 -25.33 13.72
N PHE A 106 -14.45 -25.18 14.46
CA PHE A 106 -15.60 -24.38 14.04
C PHE A 106 -15.49 -23.02 14.73
N SER A 107 -15.36 -21.95 13.96
CA SER A 107 -15.42 -20.59 14.49
C SER A 107 -16.54 -19.81 13.83
N PHE A 108 -17.35 -19.14 14.65
CA PHE A 108 -18.32 -18.16 14.18
C PHE A 108 -17.65 -16.82 13.82
N VAL A 109 -16.39 -16.62 14.23
CA VAL A 109 -15.57 -15.45 13.89
C VAL A 109 -14.38 -15.94 13.06
N PRO A 110 -14.38 -15.72 11.73
CA PRO A 110 -13.38 -16.31 10.85
C PRO A 110 -11.96 -15.73 11.00
N VAL A 111 -11.77 -14.68 11.82
CA VAL A 111 -10.47 -14.04 12.08
C VAL A 111 -10.32 -13.84 13.59
N ASP A 112 -9.21 -14.31 14.14
CA ASP A 112 -8.91 -14.11 15.55
C ASP A 112 -8.17 -12.77 15.80
N ALA A 113 -8.03 -12.41 17.08
CA ALA A 113 -7.34 -11.17 17.47
C ALA A 113 -5.81 -11.24 17.20
N ASP A 114 -5.24 -12.44 17.13
CA ASP A 114 -3.81 -12.66 16.90
C ASP A 114 -3.45 -12.43 15.42
N ASP A 115 -4.34 -12.83 14.52
CA ASP A 115 -4.31 -12.54 13.08
C ASP A 115 -4.30 -11.04 12.83
N PHE A 116 -5.17 -10.28 13.51
CA PHE A 116 -5.21 -8.83 13.39
C PHE A 116 -3.90 -8.18 13.85
N SER A 117 -3.35 -8.63 14.98
CA SER A 117 -2.09 -8.14 15.53
C SER A 117 -0.92 -8.41 14.58
N ARG A 118 -0.88 -9.62 13.99
CA ARG A 118 0.13 -10.01 13.00
C ARG A 118 0.04 -9.19 11.72
N VAL A 119 -1.16 -8.92 11.23
CA VAL A 119 -1.40 -8.08 10.05
C VAL A 119 -0.92 -6.65 10.31
N LYS A 120 -1.24 -6.08 11.49
CA LYS A 120 -0.77 -4.75 11.86
C LYS A 120 0.76 -4.68 11.90
N LEU A 121 1.41 -5.62 12.57
CA LEU A 121 2.88 -5.68 12.61
C LEU A 121 3.51 -5.77 11.22
N SER A 122 2.85 -6.49 10.29
CA SER A 122 3.31 -6.57 8.90
C SER A 122 3.21 -5.21 8.21
N PHE A 123 2.11 -4.49 8.38
CA PHE A 123 1.95 -3.13 7.85
C PHE A 123 2.97 -2.14 8.43
N ASP A 124 3.15 -2.15 9.76
CA ASP A 124 4.12 -1.29 10.43
C ASP A 124 5.55 -1.53 9.88
N SER A 125 5.92 -2.81 9.67
CA SER A 125 7.22 -3.19 9.09
C SER A 125 7.38 -2.73 7.63
N ILE A 126 6.31 -2.76 6.84
CA ILE A 126 6.35 -2.30 5.43
C ILE A 126 6.49 -0.78 5.38
N ASP A 127 5.75 -0.06 6.23
CA ASP A 127 5.85 1.39 6.31
C ASP A 127 7.25 1.82 6.78
N GLU A 128 7.85 1.08 7.72
CA GLU A 128 9.23 1.32 8.14
C GLU A 128 10.23 1.08 7.00
N TRP A 129 10.07 -0.01 6.23
CA TRP A 129 10.89 -0.28 5.04
C TRP A 129 10.79 0.83 3.99
N LEU A 130 9.58 1.35 3.74
CA LEU A 130 9.37 2.50 2.85
C LEU A 130 10.14 3.74 3.33
N ARG A 131 10.01 4.08 4.62
CA ARG A 131 10.60 5.29 5.22
C ARG A 131 12.11 5.23 5.40
N LYS A 132 12.68 4.04 5.60
CA LYS A 132 14.09 3.91 5.99
C LYS A 132 14.98 3.35 4.89
N ASP A 133 14.45 2.43 4.10
CA ASP A 133 15.30 1.61 3.22
C ASP A 133 15.13 1.99 1.75
N VAL A 134 13.90 1.97 1.22
CA VAL A 134 13.69 2.01 -0.24
C VAL A 134 13.34 3.40 -0.78
N ALA A 135 12.62 4.22 -0.02
CA ALA A 135 12.15 5.52 -0.49
C ALA A 135 12.21 6.63 0.59
N PRO A 136 13.31 6.75 1.37
CA PRO A 136 13.33 7.62 2.55
C PRO A 136 13.05 9.09 2.22
N LEU A 137 13.65 9.64 1.16
CA LEU A 137 13.45 11.04 0.78
C LEU A 137 12.04 11.28 0.23
N ALA A 138 11.58 10.44 -0.70
CA ALA A 138 10.23 10.57 -1.24
C ALA A 138 9.15 10.42 -0.15
N MET A 139 9.35 9.53 0.82
CA MET A 139 8.47 9.40 1.98
C MET A 139 8.45 10.66 2.87
N LYS A 140 9.59 11.35 3.07
CA LYS A 140 9.59 12.66 3.75
C LYS A 140 8.70 13.68 3.04
N TRP A 141 8.71 13.70 1.71
CA TRP A 141 7.80 14.57 0.94
C TRP A 141 6.34 14.18 1.17
N VAL A 142 5.99 12.91 1.03
CA VAL A 142 4.62 12.40 1.28
C VAL A 142 4.13 12.78 2.68
N GLU A 143 4.99 12.64 3.69
CA GLU A 143 4.65 12.92 5.09
C GLU A 143 4.63 14.42 5.43
N SER A 144 5.26 15.27 4.60
CA SER A 144 5.17 16.73 4.74
C SER A 144 3.77 17.28 4.46
N GLY A 145 2.95 16.52 3.73
CA GLY A 145 1.60 16.94 3.34
C GLY A 145 1.58 17.95 2.18
N LEU A 146 2.72 18.24 1.56
CA LEU A 146 2.81 19.09 0.37
C LEU A 146 2.20 18.40 -0.86
N ASP A 147 1.57 19.20 -1.71
CA ASP A 147 1.05 18.72 -3.00
C ASP A 147 2.19 18.20 -3.89
N VAL A 148 1.93 17.07 -4.55
CA VAL A 148 2.88 16.45 -5.49
C VAL A 148 2.50 16.85 -6.91
N TYR A 149 3.43 17.50 -7.60
CA TYR A 149 3.29 17.83 -9.01
C TYR A 149 3.98 16.77 -9.89
N TYR A 150 3.59 16.68 -11.16
CA TYR A 150 4.11 15.66 -12.09
C TYR A 150 4.68 16.28 -13.38
N ASP A 151 4.69 17.61 -13.48
CA ASP A 151 5.32 18.31 -14.59
C ASP A 151 6.85 18.16 -14.55
N GLU A 152 7.49 18.46 -15.68
CA GLU A 152 8.94 18.35 -15.86
C GLU A 152 9.73 19.20 -14.86
N ASN A 153 9.29 20.43 -14.61
CA ASN A 153 10.02 21.34 -13.73
C ASN A 153 10.04 20.83 -12.27
N PHE A 154 8.91 20.32 -11.77
CA PHE A 154 8.89 19.69 -10.46
C PHE A 154 9.79 18.45 -10.39
N ARG A 155 9.71 17.56 -11.38
CA ARG A 155 10.51 16.32 -11.41
C ARG A 155 12.01 16.63 -11.44
N ASP A 156 12.44 17.63 -12.20
CA ASP A 156 13.84 18.04 -12.27
C ASP A 156 14.33 18.62 -10.95
N GLN A 157 13.54 19.49 -10.31
CA GLN A 157 13.88 20.05 -9.00
C GLN A 157 13.93 18.97 -7.92
N ALA A 158 12.95 18.06 -7.90
CA ALA A 158 12.92 16.94 -6.97
C ALA A 158 14.13 16.02 -7.18
N SER A 159 14.45 15.66 -8.44
CA SER A 159 15.61 14.84 -8.76
C SER A 159 16.92 15.48 -8.30
N LEU A 160 17.09 16.78 -8.53
CA LEU A 160 18.28 17.51 -8.06
C LEU A 160 18.35 17.58 -6.53
N ALA A 161 17.21 17.81 -5.87
CA ALA A 161 17.15 17.86 -4.41
C ALA A 161 17.46 16.50 -3.77
N MET A 162 17.13 15.40 -4.44
CA MET A 162 17.37 14.03 -3.96
C MET A 162 18.86 13.63 -3.95
N GLU A 163 19.77 14.43 -4.51
CA GLU A 163 21.22 14.17 -4.49
C GLU A 163 21.82 14.19 -3.06
N SER A 164 21.18 14.91 -2.12
CA SER A 164 21.59 14.96 -0.71
C SER A 164 20.37 15.04 0.20
N PRO A 165 20.33 14.30 1.32
CA PRO A 165 19.27 14.43 2.31
C PRO A 165 19.08 15.87 2.82
N GLU A 166 20.17 16.60 3.05
CA GLU A 166 20.15 17.99 3.50
C GLU A 166 19.63 18.94 2.42
N HIS A 167 19.88 18.64 1.14
CA HIS A 167 19.30 19.39 0.03
C HIS A 167 17.80 19.16 -0.07
N PHE A 168 17.37 17.91 0.10
CA PHE A 168 15.96 17.53 0.06
C PHE A 168 15.17 18.16 1.22
N ASP A 169 15.74 18.17 2.43
CA ASP A 169 15.08 18.80 3.59
C ASP A 169 14.90 20.32 3.37
N ARG A 170 15.93 21.00 2.85
CA ARG A 170 15.81 22.43 2.48
C ARG A 170 14.80 22.68 1.37
N PHE A 171 14.67 21.74 0.42
CA PHE A 171 13.67 21.83 -0.64
C PHE A 171 12.25 21.72 -0.08
N ILE A 172 11.99 20.77 0.82
CA ILE A 172 10.69 20.67 1.53
C ILE A 172 10.39 21.96 2.30
N GLU A 173 11.35 22.48 3.08
CA GLU A 173 11.17 23.72 3.85
C GLU A 173 10.83 24.91 2.95
N TYR A 174 11.52 25.04 1.82
CA TYR A 174 11.26 26.10 0.84
C TYR A 174 9.86 25.98 0.23
N CYS A 175 9.44 24.77 -0.20
CA CYS A 175 8.11 24.55 -0.75
C CYS A 175 6.99 24.76 0.28
N SER A 176 7.22 24.36 1.55
CA SER A 176 6.30 24.64 2.65
C SER A 176 6.16 26.14 2.88
N TYR A 177 7.28 26.88 2.91
CA TYR A 177 7.27 28.33 3.04
C TYR A 177 6.47 29.01 1.92
N LEU A 178 6.66 28.60 0.66
CA LEU A 178 5.88 29.13 -0.46
C LEU A 178 4.38 28.84 -0.33
N THR A 179 4.04 27.64 0.14
CA THR A 179 2.65 27.24 0.37
C THR A 179 2.01 28.10 1.47
N ASP A 180 2.73 28.34 2.56
CA ASP A 180 2.28 29.18 3.66
C ASP A 180 2.12 30.65 3.23
N GLN A 181 3.09 31.19 2.48
CA GLN A 181 2.97 32.55 1.93
C GLN A 181 1.75 32.70 1.03
N ALA A 182 1.48 31.72 0.17
CA ALA A 182 0.30 31.72 -0.69
C ALA A 182 -1.00 31.62 0.11
N ALA A 183 -1.05 30.76 1.12
CA ALA A 183 -2.19 30.61 2.02
C ALA A 183 -2.48 31.89 2.83
N ASN A 184 -1.42 32.59 3.25
CA ASN A 184 -1.52 33.86 3.98
C ASN A 184 -1.71 35.09 3.08
N MET A 185 -1.54 34.94 1.76
CA MET A 185 -1.53 36.03 0.78
C MET A 185 -0.43 37.08 1.05
N ASP A 186 0.76 36.64 1.46
CA ASP A 186 1.92 37.48 1.82
C ASP A 186 2.87 37.77 0.62
N TRP A 187 2.31 37.95 -0.58
CA TRP A 187 3.02 38.08 -1.87
C TRP A 187 4.13 39.15 -1.91
#